data_AF-A0A9P6Y9T4-F1
#
_entry.id   AF-A0A9P6Y9T4-F1
#
_cell.length_a   1.000
_cell.length_b   1.000
_cell.length_c   1.000
_cell.angle_alpha   90.00
_cell.angle_beta   90.00
_cell.angle_gamma   90.00
#
_symmetry.space_group_name_H-M   'P 1'
#
loop_
_entity.id
_entity.type
_entity.pdbx_description
1 polymer ?
#
loop_
_entity_poly.entity_id
_entity_poly.type
_entity_poly.pdbx_seq_one_letter_code
_entity_poly.pdbx_strand_id
1 'polypeptide(L)'
;MKERVQKLQAKFLLRSIDAPDDTLLSRYLPYLRTSASHSQWYKPSKTTVWQRCTASYDPDELNSSAFKAIYKTYLEDNLDTRRSTSNSVLFSVCRPNLGLDPILWLPMTYAERSRVIRWRLGWLPGGIPQPCIYHSNVMLTRSHATECLHTHLRLQMPHTVADPLSFLLNQLPNKRKKLMSPNANSTNPAWTVRWPAICQILFELDYMHHGKIPPESPPLGTKLVAWICNN
;
A
#
# COMPACT_ATOMS: atom_id res chain seq x y z
N MET A 1 -8.53 -8.61 7.97
CA MET A 1 -8.59 -9.05 9.39
C MET A 1 -7.88 -10.38 9.66
N LYS A 2 -8.06 -11.43 8.84
CA LYS A 2 -7.45 -12.76 9.03
C LYS A 2 -5.91 -12.75 9.24
N GLU A 3 -5.16 -12.04 8.40
CA GLU A 3 -3.69 -11.92 8.53
C GLU A 3 -3.25 -11.27 9.85
N ARG A 4 -4.00 -10.29 10.35
CA ARG A 4 -3.73 -9.62 11.64
C ARG A 4 -3.95 -10.59 12.79
N VAL A 5 -5.03 -11.37 12.75
CA VAL A 5 -5.32 -12.39 13.77
C VAL A 5 -4.20 -13.43 13.79
N GLN A 6 -3.80 -13.96 12.63
CA GLN A 6 -2.71 -14.93 12.53
C GLN A 6 -1.37 -14.35 13.02
N LYS A 7 -1.07 -13.08 12.71
CA LYS A 7 0.13 -12.40 13.25
C LYS A 7 0.12 -12.33 14.76
N LEU A 8 -1.02 -11.98 15.36
CA LEU A 8 -1.16 -11.87 16.82
C LEU A 8 -1.06 -13.23 17.49
N GLN A 9 -1.69 -14.25 16.92
CA GLN A 9 -1.60 -15.64 17.40
C GLN A 9 -0.16 -16.17 17.35
N ALA A 10 0.54 -15.97 16.24
CA ALA A 10 1.93 -16.42 16.12
C ALA A 10 2.88 -15.63 17.04
N LYS A 11 2.65 -14.32 17.23
CA LYS A 11 3.40 -13.53 18.22
C LYS A 11 3.15 -13.97 19.66
N PHE A 12 1.93 -14.39 19.98
CA PHE A 12 1.59 -14.92 21.29
C PHE A 12 2.39 -16.21 21.57
N LEU A 13 2.44 -17.12 20.60
CA LEU A 13 3.25 -18.34 20.69
C LEU A 13 4.75 -18.04 20.77
N LEU A 14 5.24 -17.08 19.98
CA LEU A 14 6.63 -16.65 20.04
C LEU A 14 7.03 -16.20 21.45
N ARG A 15 6.20 -15.37 22.09
CA ARG A 15 6.44 -14.89 23.46
C ARG A 15 6.36 -15.98 24.52
N SER A 16 5.66 -17.09 24.23
CA SER A 16 5.57 -18.21 25.17
C SER A 16 6.87 -19.01 25.24
N ILE A 17 7.70 -18.99 24.19
CA ILE A 17 9.01 -19.65 24.17
C ILE A 17 9.97 -18.95 25.14
N ASP A 18 10.02 -17.61 25.08
CA ASP A 18 10.91 -16.80 25.92
C ASP A 18 10.33 -16.52 27.32
N ALA A 19 9.22 -17.16 27.70
CA ALA A 19 8.55 -16.91 28.97
C ALA A 19 9.32 -17.59 30.13
N PRO A 20 9.57 -16.88 31.24
CA PRO A 20 10.22 -17.49 32.40
C PRO A 20 9.43 -18.69 32.96
N ASP A 21 10.16 -19.66 33.52
CA ASP A 21 9.59 -20.93 34.02
C ASP A 21 8.57 -20.75 35.15
N ASP A 22 8.63 -19.65 35.89
CA ASP A 22 7.71 -19.32 36.98
C ASP A 22 6.38 -18.72 36.50
N THR A 23 6.26 -18.42 35.20
CA THR A 23 5.02 -17.86 34.66
C THR A 23 3.93 -18.91 34.50
N LEU A 24 2.68 -18.48 34.64
CA LEU A 24 1.52 -19.31 34.29
C LEU A 24 1.62 -19.85 32.83
N LEU A 25 2.22 -19.06 31.94
CA LEU A 25 2.36 -19.38 30.51
C LEU A 25 3.32 -20.55 30.25
N SER A 26 4.42 -20.66 31.00
CA SER A 26 5.36 -21.79 30.88
C SER A 26 4.69 -23.12 31.21
N ARG A 27 3.85 -23.16 32.26
CA ARG A 27 3.05 -24.34 32.63
C ARG A 27 2.08 -24.77 31.54
N TYR A 28 1.65 -23.84 30.68
CA TYR A 28 0.76 -24.12 29.56
C TYR A 28 1.47 -24.52 28.27
N LEU A 29 2.81 -24.42 28.18
CA LEU A 29 3.57 -24.78 26.98
C LEU A 29 3.31 -26.20 26.47
N PRO A 30 3.21 -27.24 27.32
CA PRO A 30 2.88 -28.59 26.86
C PRO A 30 1.53 -28.65 26.14
N TYR A 31 0.55 -27.86 26.57
CA TYR A 31 -0.79 -27.80 25.96
C TYR A 31 -0.83 -26.93 24.68
N LEU A 32 0.08 -25.96 24.56
CA LEU A 32 0.27 -25.13 23.36
C LEU A 32 0.99 -25.90 22.25
N ARG A 33 1.96 -26.75 22.61
CA ARG A 33 2.81 -27.52 21.68
C ARG A 33 2.24 -28.89 21.31
N THR A 34 1.44 -29.52 22.18
CA THR A 34 0.96 -30.90 21.97
C THR A 34 -0.45 -30.96 21.39
N SER A 35 -0.58 -31.64 20.25
CA SER A 35 -1.84 -31.87 19.53
C SER A 35 -2.86 -32.73 20.30
N ALA A 36 -2.37 -33.57 21.22
CA ALA A 36 -3.17 -34.52 22.00
C ALA A 36 -4.12 -33.85 23.01
N SER A 37 -3.91 -32.57 23.34
CA SER A 37 -4.68 -31.91 24.40
C SER A 37 -6.11 -31.51 23.99
N HIS A 38 -6.48 -31.57 22.70
CA HIS A 38 -7.73 -31.02 22.13
C HIS A 38 -8.05 -29.58 22.59
N SER A 39 -7.04 -28.91 23.14
CA SER A 39 -7.18 -27.68 23.88
C SER A 39 -7.45 -26.52 22.92
N GLN A 40 -8.24 -25.54 23.37
CA GLN A 40 -8.34 -24.26 22.64
C GLN A 40 -6.97 -23.59 22.49
N TRP A 41 -6.05 -23.86 23.42
CA TRP A 41 -4.67 -23.39 23.41
C TRP A 41 -3.83 -24.02 22.29
N TYR A 42 -4.22 -25.15 21.70
CA TYR A 42 -3.53 -25.71 20.52
C TYR A 42 -4.01 -25.09 19.20
N LYS A 43 -5.15 -24.37 19.17
CA LYS A 43 -5.66 -23.76 17.92
C LYS A 43 -4.69 -22.72 17.29
N PRO A 44 -4.01 -21.86 18.06
CA PRO A 44 -3.02 -20.93 17.52
C PRO A 44 -1.84 -21.60 16.78
N SER A 45 -1.42 -22.80 17.18
CA SER A 45 -0.29 -23.50 16.55
C SER A 45 -0.64 -24.05 15.16
N LYS A 46 -1.94 -24.22 14.87
CA LYS A 46 -2.45 -24.60 13.54
C LYS A 46 -2.47 -23.45 12.53
N THR A 47 -2.05 -22.25 12.89
CA THR A 47 -2.03 -21.13 11.95
C THR A 47 -0.94 -21.34 10.90
N THR A 48 -1.24 -20.99 9.65
CA THR A 48 -0.30 -21.10 8.52
C THR A 48 1.02 -20.37 8.78
N VAL A 49 0.98 -19.24 9.48
CA VAL A 49 2.17 -18.47 9.87
C VAL A 49 3.02 -19.25 10.86
N TRP A 50 2.41 -19.83 11.90
CA TRP A 50 3.15 -20.58 12.92
C TRP A 50 3.74 -21.87 12.36
N GLN A 51 2.97 -22.59 11.54
CA GLN A 51 3.44 -23.79 10.85
C GLN A 51 4.68 -23.52 9.98
N ARG A 52 4.73 -22.37 9.30
CA ARG A 52 5.94 -21.95 8.55
C ARG A 52 7.13 -21.68 9.45
N CYS A 53 6.89 -21.15 10.66
CA CYS A 53 7.96 -20.91 11.63
C CYS A 53 8.54 -22.24 12.13
N THR A 54 7.69 -23.16 12.56
CA THR A 54 8.12 -24.49 13.07
C THR A 54 8.66 -25.42 11.98
N ALA A 55 8.34 -25.18 10.71
CA ALA A 55 8.93 -25.91 9.59
C ALA A 55 10.33 -25.40 9.22
N SER A 56 10.65 -24.14 9.54
CA SER A 56 11.92 -23.51 9.17
C SER A 56 12.93 -23.44 10.32
N TYR A 57 12.45 -23.50 11.56
CA TYR A 57 13.24 -23.39 12.78
C TYR A 57 12.70 -24.32 13.86
N ASP A 58 13.59 -24.81 14.72
CA ASP A 58 13.19 -25.36 16.01
C ASP A 58 12.47 -24.25 16.82
N PRO A 59 11.31 -24.52 17.45
CA PRO A 59 10.66 -23.61 18.38
C PRO A 59 11.59 -22.83 19.29
N ASP A 60 12.64 -23.45 19.82
CA ASP A 60 13.51 -22.84 20.83
C ASP A 60 14.63 -21.96 20.22
N GLU A 61 14.86 -22.02 18.91
CA GLU A 61 15.82 -21.15 18.16
C GLU A 61 15.14 -19.97 17.45
N LEU A 62 13.80 -19.94 17.44
CA LEU A 62 13.02 -18.95 16.71
C LEU A 62 13.08 -17.58 17.40
N ASN A 63 13.91 -16.68 16.88
CA ASN A 63 14.00 -15.31 17.37
C ASN A 63 13.06 -14.32 16.64
N SER A 64 12.99 -13.09 17.18
CA SER A 64 12.14 -12.01 16.65
C SER A 64 12.48 -11.59 15.20
N SER A 65 13.75 -11.68 14.78
CA SER A 65 14.15 -11.30 13.42
C SER A 65 13.75 -12.37 12.40
N ALA A 66 13.97 -13.65 12.71
CA ALA A 66 13.53 -14.80 11.92
C ALA A 66 12.00 -14.79 11.73
N PHE A 67 11.24 -14.58 12.82
CA PHE A 67 9.78 -14.43 12.73
C PHE A 67 9.36 -13.29 11.79
N LYS A 68 10.02 -12.12 11.87
CA LYS A 68 9.72 -10.99 10.98
C LYS A 68 10.00 -11.34 9.52
N ALA A 69 11.07 -12.08 9.22
CA ALA A 69 11.40 -12.52 7.87
C ALA A 69 10.35 -13.50 7.33
N ILE A 70 10.02 -14.56 8.08
CA ILE A 70 8.99 -15.55 7.69
C ILE A 70 7.63 -14.88 7.49
N TYR A 71 7.24 -14.01 8.41
CA TYR A 71 5.97 -13.30 8.30
C TYR A 71 5.94 -12.36 7.09
N LYS A 72 7.07 -11.75 6.73
CA LYS A 72 7.18 -10.94 5.52
C LYS A 72 6.97 -11.80 4.27
N THR A 73 7.68 -12.93 4.15
CA THR A 73 7.50 -13.87 3.02
C THR A 73 6.05 -14.37 2.94
N TYR A 74 5.43 -14.70 4.07
CA TYR A 74 4.02 -15.07 4.13
C TYR A 74 3.09 -14.00 3.55
N LEU A 75 3.36 -12.72 3.84
CA LEU A 75 2.57 -11.64 3.27
C LEU A 75 2.82 -11.47 1.77
N GLU A 76 4.06 -11.66 1.30
CA GLU A 76 4.41 -11.59 -0.13
C GLU A 76 3.67 -12.67 -0.90
N ASP A 77 3.73 -13.93 -0.46
CA ASP A 77 3.00 -15.05 -1.07
C ASP A 77 1.49 -14.81 -1.13
N ASN A 78 0.90 -14.27 -0.06
CA ASN A 78 -0.53 -13.95 -0.05
C ASN A 78 -0.89 -12.84 -1.02
N LEU A 79 -0.03 -11.83 -1.17
CA LEU A 79 -0.25 -10.78 -2.17
C LEU A 79 -0.16 -11.34 -3.58
N ASP A 80 0.83 -12.18 -3.86
CA ASP A 80 1.01 -12.77 -5.19
C ASP A 80 -0.11 -13.77 -5.51
N THR A 81 -0.55 -14.55 -4.53
CA THR A 81 -1.75 -15.41 -4.66
C THR A 81 -3.00 -14.56 -4.95
N ARG A 82 -3.17 -13.40 -4.30
CA ARG A 82 -4.30 -12.51 -4.59
C ARG A 82 -4.21 -11.90 -5.97
N ARG A 83 -3.00 -11.60 -6.46
CA ARG A 83 -2.79 -11.11 -7.82
C ARG A 83 -3.10 -12.17 -8.87
N SER A 84 -2.71 -13.43 -8.63
CA SER A 84 -2.96 -14.52 -9.57
C SER A 84 -4.42 -14.95 -9.59
N THR A 85 -5.09 -14.97 -8.44
CA THR A 85 -6.46 -15.49 -8.31
C THR A 85 -7.52 -14.42 -8.55
N SER A 86 -7.20 -13.14 -8.37
CA SER A 86 -8.17 -12.06 -8.50
C SER A 86 -8.05 -11.38 -9.86
N ASN A 87 -9.14 -11.38 -10.63
CA ASN A 87 -9.33 -10.47 -11.78
C ASN A 87 -9.51 -8.99 -11.34
N SER A 88 -9.23 -8.66 -10.07
CA SER A 88 -9.38 -7.33 -9.53
C SER A 88 -8.28 -6.42 -10.04
N VAL A 89 -8.70 -5.42 -10.82
CA VAL A 89 -7.87 -4.30 -11.29
C VAL A 89 -7.17 -3.58 -10.13
N LEU A 90 -7.73 -3.61 -8.91
CA LEU A 90 -7.10 -2.94 -7.77
C LEU A 90 -5.80 -3.65 -7.34
N PHE A 91 -5.72 -4.98 -7.40
CA PHE A 91 -4.52 -5.71 -6.98
C PHE A 91 -3.40 -5.66 -8.02
N SER A 92 -3.74 -5.59 -9.31
CA SER A 92 -2.75 -5.38 -10.37
C SER A 92 -2.12 -3.98 -10.31
N VAL A 93 -2.85 -3.00 -9.80
CA VAL A 93 -2.40 -1.61 -9.64
C VAL A 93 -1.70 -1.37 -8.29
N CYS A 94 -1.67 -2.34 -7.37
CA CYS A 94 -0.96 -2.20 -6.09
C CYS A 94 0.56 -2.34 -6.26
N ARG A 95 1.35 -1.65 -5.41
CA ARG A 95 2.83 -1.74 -5.42
C ARG A 95 3.32 -3.17 -5.25
N PRO A 96 4.42 -3.57 -5.91
CA PRO A 96 4.99 -4.91 -5.80
C PRO A 96 5.50 -5.20 -4.39
N ASN A 97 5.99 -4.18 -3.67
CA ASN A 97 6.63 -4.34 -2.37
C ASN A 97 5.67 -4.07 -1.21
N LEU A 98 5.77 -4.90 -0.17
CA LEU A 98 5.14 -4.65 1.12
C LEU A 98 5.80 -3.48 1.84
N GLY A 99 5.00 -2.52 2.27
CA GLY A 99 5.48 -1.39 3.06
C GLY A 99 4.41 -0.36 3.34
N LEU A 100 4.77 0.65 4.13
CA LEU A 100 3.96 1.86 4.26
C LEU A 100 4.01 2.61 2.93
N ASP A 101 2.84 2.90 2.39
CA ASP A 101 2.70 3.69 1.17
C ASP A 101 3.34 5.08 1.36
N PRO A 102 4.23 5.52 0.47
CA PRO A 102 4.83 6.85 0.52
C PRO A 102 3.84 7.99 0.70
N ILE A 103 2.63 7.86 0.17
CA ILE A 103 1.57 8.87 0.27
C ILE A 103 1.23 9.22 1.75
N LEU A 104 1.43 8.28 2.66
CA LEU A 104 1.14 8.48 4.09
C LEU A 104 2.15 9.37 4.80
N TRP A 105 3.39 9.48 4.31
CA TRP A 105 4.46 10.23 4.98
C TRP A 105 5.11 11.32 4.11
N LEU A 106 4.88 11.32 2.80
CA LEU A 106 5.37 12.38 1.91
C LEU A 106 4.75 13.74 2.28
N PRO A 107 5.53 14.84 2.21
CA PRO A 107 5.02 16.17 2.49
C PRO A 107 4.06 16.62 1.39
N MET A 108 2.81 16.83 1.78
CA MET A 108 1.73 17.34 0.94
C MET A 108 0.62 17.88 1.86
N THR A 109 -0.23 18.72 1.30
CA THR A 109 -1.42 19.24 1.99
C THR A 109 -2.41 18.12 2.31
N TYR A 110 -3.33 18.38 3.24
CA TYR A 110 -4.40 17.44 3.56
C TYR A 110 -5.28 17.14 2.34
N ALA A 111 -5.62 18.15 1.55
CA ALA A 111 -6.46 18.01 0.36
C ALA A 111 -5.80 17.16 -0.73
N GLU A 112 -4.51 17.39 -1.02
CA GLU A 112 -3.75 16.57 -1.96
C GLU A 112 -3.70 15.11 -1.52
N ARG A 113 -3.39 14.86 -0.24
CA ARG A 113 -3.34 13.50 0.31
C ARG A 113 -4.70 12.81 0.18
N SER A 114 -5.79 13.51 0.50
CA SER A 114 -7.15 12.98 0.35
C SER A 114 -7.43 12.56 -1.09
N ARG A 115 -7.13 13.39 -2.09
CA ARG A 115 -7.35 13.06 -3.50
C ARG A 115 -6.52 11.86 -3.96
N VAL A 116 -5.25 11.81 -3.59
CA VAL A 116 -4.36 10.69 -3.96
C VAL A 116 -4.83 9.38 -3.33
N ILE A 117 -5.25 9.40 -2.07
CA ILE A 117 -5.81 8.22 -1.38
C ILE A 117 -7.10 7.77 -2.08
N ARG A 118 -8.03 8.70 -2.36
CA ARG A 118 -9.28 8.40 -3.06
C ARG A 118 -9.03 7.81 -4.44
N TRP A 119 -8.07 8.34 -5.19
CA TRP A 119 -7.64 7.75 -6.46
C TRP A 119 -7.16 6.31 -6.25
N ARG A 120 -6.24 6.06 -5.31
CA ARG A 120 -5.72 4.70 -5.06
C ARG A 120 -6.80 3.69 -4.67
N LEU A 121 -7.81 4.11 -3.92
CA LEU A 121 -8.91 3.25 -3.48
C LEU A 121 -9.98 3.00 -4.57
N GLY A 122 -9.87 3.62 -5.75
CA GLY A 122 -10.90 3.51 -6.78
C GLY A 122 -12.14 4.35 -6.52
N TRP A 123 -12.06 5.30 -5.58
CA TRP A 123 -13.18 6.15 -5.21
C TRP A 123 -13.35 7.37 -6.10
N LEU A 124 -12.33 7.74 -6.88
CA LEU A 124 -12.48 8.72 -7.97
C LEU A 124 -12.49 7.97 -9.30
N PRO A 125 -13.50 8.19 -10.16
CA PRO A 125 -14.52 9.24 -10.13
C PRO A 125 -15.88 8.85 -9.49
N GLY A 126 -15.93 8.23 -8.31
CA GLY A 126 -17.14 8.19 -7.47
C GLY A 126 -17.83 6.85 -7.28
N GLY A 127 -17.37 5.79 -7.94
CA GLY A 127 -18.00 4.45 -7.88
C GLY A 127 -19.37 4.36 -8.57
N ILE A 128 -20.14 5.45 -8.60
CA ILE A 128 -21.37 5.63 -9.36
C ILE A 128 -21.02 6.40 -10.64
N PRO A 129 -21.26 5.83 -11.83
CA PRO A 129 -21.01 6.50 -13.10
C PRO A 129 -21.82 7.79 -13.19
N GLN A 130 -21.14 8.91 -13.37
CA GLN A 130 -21.75 10.21 -13.69
C GLN A 130 -21.34 10.64 -15.09
N PRO A 131 -22.17 11.39 -15.82
CA PRO A 131 -21.78 11.93 -17.11
C PRO A 131 -20.60 12.90 -16.95
N CYS A 132 -19.69 12.88 -17.91
CA CYS A 132 -18.59 13.84 -17.95
C CYS A 132 -19.12 15.25 -18.24
N ILE A 133 -18.64 16.26 -17.50
CA ILE A 133 -19.03 17.67 -17.70
C ILE A 133 -18.70 18.16 -19.11
N TYR A 134 -17.58 17.69 -19.67
CA TYR A 134 -17.14 18.07 -21.02
C TYR A 134 -17.80 17.21 -22.11
N HIS A 135 -18.26 16.01 -21.77
CA HIS A 135 -18.82 15.04 -22.70
C HIS A 135 -20.09 14.41 -22.10
N SER A 136 -21.24 15.09 -22.27
CA SER A 136 -22.51 14.70 -21.65
C SER A 136 -22.95 13.26 -21.98
N ASN A 137 -22.54 12.74 -23.13
CA ASN A 137 -22.92 11.41 -23.62
C ASN A 137 -22.01 10.28 -23.11
N VAL A 138 -20.95 10.61 -22.37
CA VAL A 138 -19.94 9.64 -21.91
C VAL A 138 -19.88 9.63 -20.40
N MET A 139 -19.89 8.43 -19.81
CA MET A 139 -19.73 8.26 -18.38
C MET A 139 -18.28 8.50 -17.96
N LEU A 140 -18.09 9.23 -16.87
CA LEU A 140 -16.81 9.50 -16.26
C LEU A 140 -16.26 8.23 -15.63
N THR A 141 -15.47 7.48 -16.39
CA THR A 141 -14.68 6.34 -15.95
C THR A 141 -13.21 6.74 -15.79
N ARG A 142 -12.37 5.87 -15.21
CA ARG A 142 -10.92 6.13 -15.14
C ARG A 142 -10.26 6.24 -16.51
N SER A 143 -10.66 5.40 -17.48
CA SER A 143 -10.15 5.47 -18.85
C SER A 143 -10.61 6.77 -19.52
N HIS A 144 -11.89 7.12 -19.40
CA HIS A 144 -12.38 8.38 -19.94
C HIS A 144 -11.69 9.59 -19.29
N ALA A 145 -11.49 9.59 -17.97
CA ALA A 145 -10.76 10.65 -17.29
C ALA A 145 -9.31 10.80 -17.77
N THR A 146 -8.68 9.67 -18.11
CA THR A 146 -7.30 9.62 -18.63
C THR A 146 -7.20 10.35 -19.97
N GLU A 147 -8.17 10.13 -20.86
CA GLU A 147 -8.27 10.75 -22.18
C GLU A 147 -8.75 12.21 -22.08
N CYS A 148 -9.84 12.44 -21.35
CA CYS A 148 -10.50 13.74 -21.22
C CYS A 148 -9.61 14.81 -20.56
N LEU A 149 -8.75 14.41 -19.62
CA LEU A 149 -7.79 15.32 -18.97
C LEU A 149 -6.40 15.30 -19.62
N HIS A 150 -6.24 14.63 -20.77
CA HIS A 150 -4.97 14.45 -21.49
C HIS A 150 -3.81 14.02 -20.57
N THR A 151 -4.09 13.06 -19.68
CA THR A 151 -3.19 12.71 -18.58
C THR A 151 -1.83 12.21 -19.07
N HIS A 152 -1.76 11.42 -20.14
CA HIS A 152 -0.50 10.97 -20.74
C HIS A 152 0.43 12.12 -21.15
N LEU A 153 -0.13 13.11 -21.84
CA LEU A 153 0.61 14.28 -22.29
C LEU A 153 1.14 15.08 -21.10
N ARG A 154 0.27 15.37 -20.13
CA ARG A 154 0.61 16.17 -18.94
C ARG A 154 1.63 15.50 -18.03
N LEU A 155 1.62 14.16 -17.99
CA LEU A 155 2.53 13.36 -17.18
C LEU A 155 3.81 12.95 -17.93
N GLN A 156 3.92 13.27 -19.23
CA GLN A 156 5.00 12.85 -20.12
C GLN A 156 5.16 11.32 -20.10
N MET A 157 4.06 10.63 -20.36
CA MET A 157 3.94 9.16 -20.33
C MET A 157 3.44 8.64 -21.67
N PRO A 158 3.97 7.49 -22.16
CA PRO A 158 3.50 6.89 -23.40
C PRO A 158 2.06 6.36 -23.24
N HIS A 159 1.28 6.43 -24.32
CA HIS A 159 -0.10 5.91 -24.39
C HIS A 159 -0.20 4.39 -24.19
N THR A 160 0.93 3.67 -24.27
CA THR A 160 1.00 2.23 -23.97
C THR A 160 0.70 1.91 -22.51
N VAL A 161 0.83 2.88 -21.60
CA VAL A 161 0.49 2.71 -20.18
C VAL A 161 -0.98 3.02 -19.99
N ALA A 162 -1.80 2.00 -19.69
CA ALA A 162 -3.25 2.16 -19.55
C ALA A 162 -3.68 3.12 -18.42
N ASP A 163 -2.99 3.09 -17.27
CA ASP A 163 -3.26 3.98 -16.12
C ASP A 163 -1.99 4.75 -15.72
N PRO A 164 -1.72 5.91 -16.33
CA PRO A 164 -0.49 6.66 -16.11
C PRO A 164 -0.39 7.22 -14.67
N LEU A 165 -1.52 7.58 -14.07
CA LEU A 165 -1.57 8.09 -12.69
C LEU A 165 -1.14 7.02 -11.70
N SER A 166 -1.78 5.85 -11.74
CA SER A 166 -1.45 4.78 -10.79
C SER A 166 -0.05 4.22 -11.02
N PHE A 167 0.38 4.14 -12.28
CA PHE A 167 1.75 3.75 -12.63
C PHE A 167 2.78 4.68 -11.97
N LEU A 168 2.64 6.00 -12.14
CA LEU A 168 3.55 6.97 -11.52
C LEU A 168 3.46 6.94 -10.00
N LEU A 169 2.25 6.88 -9.43
CA LEU A 169 2.10 6.78 -7.98
C LEU A 169 2.81 5.55 -7.41
N ASN A 170 2.92 4.45 -8.16
CA ASN A 170 3.69 3.26 -7.76
C ASN A 170 5.21 3.41 -7.86
N GLN A 171 5.68 4.45 -8.54
CA GLN A 171 7.08 4.83 -8.61
C GLN A 171 7.50 5.81 -7.50
N LEU A 172 6.58 6.28 -6.63
CA LEU A 172 7.01 7.18 -5.56
C LEU A 172 8.04 6.47 -4.64
N PRO A 173 8.99 7.21 -4.07
CA PRO A 173 10.09 6.65 -3.29
C PRO A 173 9.60 5.88 -2.05
N ASN A 174 9.96 4.60 -1.94
CA ASN A 174 9.51 3.72 -0.83
C ASN A 174 10.32 3.88 0.47
N LYS A 175 11.44 4.61 0.45
CA LYS A 175 12.32 4.77 1.62
C LYS A 175 12.65 6.25 1.82
N ARG A 176 12.28 6.78 2.98
CA ARG A 176 12.63 8.15 3.42
C ARG A 176 14.15 8.40 3.31
N LYS A 177 14.98 7.44 3.73
CA LYS A 177 16.45 7.50 3.67
C LYS A 177 17.03 7.52 2.25
N LYS A 178 16.34 6.95 1.25
CA LYS A 178 16.83 6.94 -0.15
C LYS A 178 16.71 8.33 -0.80
N LEU A 179 15.87 9.19 -0.24
CA LEU A 179 15.65 10.56 -0.69
C LEU A 179 16.54 11.58 0.01
N MET A 180 17.20 11.18 1.09
CA MET A 180 18.01 12.03 1.97
C MET A 180 19.50 11.62 1.96
N SER A 181 19.94 10.83 0.99
CA SER A 181 21.34 10.44 0.87
C SER A 181 22.06 11.39 -0.09
N PRO A 182 23.25 11.93 0.26
CA PRO A 182 23.99 12.84 -0.63
C PRO A 182 24.43 12.20 -1.95
N ASN A 183 24.43 10.86 -2.03
CA ASN A 183 24.70 10.09 -3.25
C ASN A 183 23.42 9.66 -3.99
N ALA A 184 22.24 10.14 -3.56
CA ALA A 184 20.98 9.93 -4.26
C ALA A 184 20.83 10.92 -5.42
N ASN A 185 21.75 10.87 -6.39
CA ASN A 185 21.64 11.51 -7.71
C ASN A 185 20.48 10.93 -8.57
N SER A 186 19.44 10.39 -7.93
CA SER A 186 18.36 9.61 -8.53
C SER A 186 16.99 9.98 -7.93
N THR A 187 16.86 11.10 -7.21
CA THR A 187 15.54 11.74 -7.07
C THR A 187 15.20 12.30 -8.45
N ASN A 188 14.50 11.48 -9.25
CA ASN A 188 14.27 11.73 -10.67
C ASN A 188 13.77 13.18 -10.86
N PRO A 189 14.51 14.07 -11.55
CA PRO A 189 14.11 15.47 -11.74
C PRO A 189 12.72 15.55 -12.38
N ALA A 190 12.26 14.49 -13.05
CA ALA A 190 10.89 14.37 -13.52
C ALA A 190 9.82 14.56 -12.43
N TRP A 191 10.10 14.29 -11.14
CA TRP A 191 9.12 14.45 -10.05
C TRP A 191 8.79 15.92 -9.74
N THR A 192 9.69 16.86 -10.03
CA THR A 192 9.40 18.30 -9.85
C THR A 192 8.34 18.78 -10.84
N VAL A 193 8.23 18.12 -12.00
CA VAL A 193 7.21 18.39 -13.03
C VAL A 193 5.99 17.48 -12.84
N ARG A 194 6.21 16.18 -12.67
CA ARG A 194 5.14 15.16 -12.62
C ARG A 194 4.28 15.29 -11.37
N TRP A 195 4.84 15.66 -10.21
CA TRP A 195 4.05 15.74 -8.99
C TRP A 195 3.01 16.87 -9.02
N PRO A 196 3.35 18.13 -9.36
CA PRO A 196 2.36 19.18 -9.57
C PRO A 196 1.31 18.78 -10.62
N ALA A 197 1.72 18.15 -11.73
CA ALA A 197 0.79 17.66 -12.74
C ALA A 197 -0.19 16.60 -12.21
N ILE A 198 0.29 15.63 -11.41
CA ILE A 198 -0.58 14.64 -10.73
C ILE A 198 -1.58 15.34 -9.81
N CYS A 199 -1.10 16.27 -8.97
CA CYS A 199 -1.98 16.99 -8.05
C CYS A 199 -3.04 17.79 -8.80
N GLN A 200 -2.66 18.44 -9.90
CA GLN A 200 -3.55 19.21 -10.75
C GLN A 200 -4.60 18.33 -11.46
N ILE A 201 -4.20 17.21 -12.07
CA ILE A 201 -5.13 16.26 -12.70
C ILE A 201 -6.15 15.74 -11.68
N LEU A 202 -5.67 15.35 -10.49
CA LEU A 202 -6.55 14.85 -9.43
C LEU A 202 -7.47 15.93 -8.88
N PHE A 203 -7.03 17.19 -8.83
CA PHE A 203 -7.86 18.33 -8.48
C PHE A 203 -8.97 18.51 -9.52
N GLU A 204 -8.66 18.60 -10.81
CA GLU A 204 -9.65 18.74 -11.88
C GLU A 204 -10.65 17.58 -11.90
N LEU A 205 -10.18 16.35 -11.71
CA LEU A 205 -11.02 15.16 -11.64
C LEU A 205 -12.04 15.22 -10.50
N ASP A 206 -11.63 15.73 -9.34
CA ASP A 206 -12.49 15.93 -8.17
C ASP A 206 -13.66 16.87 -8.52
N TYR A 207 -13.36 17.94 -9.24
CA TYR A 207 -14.35 18.92 -9.68
C TYR A 207 -15.28 18.39 -10.78
N MET A 208 -14.73 17.66 -11.76
CA MET A 208 -15.53 16.98 -12.77
C MET A 208 -16.55 16.02 -12.14
N HIS A 209 -16.15 15.30 -11.10
CA HIS A 209 -17.05 14.40 -10.37
C HIS A 209 -18.08 15.15 -9.50
N HIS A 210 -17.82 16.39 -9.11
CA HIS A 210 -18.77 17.16 -8.30
C HIS A 210 -19.65 18.10 -9.13
N GLY A 211 -19.61 18.01 -10.46
CA GLY A 211 -20.42 18.87 -11.35
C GLY A 211 -20.02 20.34 -11.28
N LYS A 212 -18.78 20.64 -10.86
CA LYS A 212 -18.28 22.00 -10.66
C LYS A 212 -17.11 22.27 -11.58
N ILE A 213 -17.04 23.48 -12.13
CA ILE A 213 -15.84 23.93 -12.83
C ILE A 213 -14.74 24.16 -11.76
N PRO A 214 -13.50 23.66 -11.97
CA PRO A 214 -12.42 23.94 -11.05
C PRO A 214 -12.19 25.47 -10.95
N PRO A 215 -12.12 26.06 -9.75
CA PRO A 215 -11.66 27.42 -9.59
C PRO A 215 -10.18 27.52 -10.00
N GLU A 216 -9.64 28.74 -10.04
CA GLU A 216 -8.21 28.95 -10.26
C GLU A 216 -7.41 28.08 -9.28
N SER A 217 -6.49 27.29 -9.84
CA SER A 217 -5.82 26.25 -9.07
C SER A 217 -4.85 26.89 -8.08
N PRO A 218 -4.92 26.56 -6.77
CA PRO A 218 -3.87 26.96 -5.85
C PRO A 218 -2.53 26.34 -6.28
N PRO A 219 -1.39 26.81 -5.77
CA PRO A 219 -0.10 26.20 -6.08
C PRO A 219 -0.02 24.76 -5.51
N LEU A 220 -0.41 23.80 -6.34
CA LEU A 220 -0.48 22.37 -6.02
C LEU A 220 0.90 21.70 -6.16
N GLY A 221 1.15 20.70 -5.33
CA GLY A 221 2.37 19.90 -5.32
C GLY A 221 3.59 20.60 -4.74
N THR A 222 3.51 21.88 -4.39
CA THR A 222 4.64 22.71 -3.94
C THR A 222 5.38 22.15 -2.73
N LYS A 223 4.66 21.61 -1.74
CA LYS A 223 5.28 21.05 -0.53
C LYS A 223 6.22 19.88 -0.83
N LEU A 224 5.83 19.00 -1.76
CA LEU A 224 6.69 17.87 -2.12
C LEU A 224 7.85 18.34 -2.97
N VAL A 225 7.61 19.23 -3.94
CA VAL A 225 8.67 19.79 -4.80
C VAL A 225 9.72 20.51 -3.96
N ALA A 226 9.30 21.40 -3.06
CA ALA A 226 10.21 22.10 -2.14
C ALA A 226 11.01 21.11 -1.29
N TRP A 227 10.37 20.04 -0.80
CA TRP A 227 11.08 19.01 -0.02
C TRP A 227 12.09 18.20 -0.85
N ILE A 228 11.80 17.95 -2.13
CA ILE A 228 12.73 17.29 -3.06
C ILE A 228 13.90 18.22 -3.42
N CYS A 229 13.66 19.52 -3.60
CA CYS A 229 14.68 20.48 -4.03
C CYS A 229 15.57 21.03 -2.90
N ASN A 230 15.07 21.03 -1.65
CA ASN A 230 15.78 21.60 -0.50
C ASN A 230 16.63 20.58 0.27
N ASN A 231 16.82 19.36 -0.25
CA ASN A 231 17.63 18.28 0.33
C ASN A 231 18.51 17.63 -0.73
#